data_AF-A0A3D3TEG7-F1
#
_entry.id   AF-A0A3D3TEG7-F1
#
_cell.length_a   1.000
_cell.length_b   1.000
_cell.length_c   1.000
_cell.angle_alpha   90.00
_cell.angle_beta   90.00
_cell.angle_gamma   90.00
#
_symmetry.space_group_name_H-M   'P 1'
#
loop_
_entity.id
_entity.type
_entity.pdbx_description
1 polymer ?
#
loop_
_entity_poly.entity_id
_entity_poly.type
_entity_poly.pdbx_seq_one_letter_code
_entity_poly.pdbx_strand_id
1 'polypeptide(L)'
;MTSKQINDILLYKGFEEKKLDTGFNYTKKIEHIELVCYIEPDINVSFTTLYRWNDNEIKGAYDIPVKDLNMHGIDIDLLFKRAVKDMPRYIGTKESGVDVHAQVESVIDQIFN
;
A
#
# COMPACT_ATOMS: atom_id res chain seq x y z
N MET A 1 2.94 12.20 11.74
CA MET A 1 3.08 10.76 11.95
C MET A 1 4.54 10.39 11.70
N THR A 2 5.21 9.67 12.59
CA THR A 2 6.61 9.27 12.45
C THR A 2 6.74 7.89 11.80
N SER A 3 7.94 7.54 11.33
CA SER A 3 8.24 6.18 10.82
C SER A 3 7.95 5.09 11.87
N LYS A 4 8.21 5.36 13.15
CA LYS A 4 7.86 4.47 14.26
C LYS A 4 6.35 4.26 14.38
N GLN A 5 5.56 5.33 14.29
CA GLN A 5 4.10 5.21 14.33
C GLN A 5 3.56 4.41 13.15
N ILE A 6 4.15 4.55 11.96
CA ILE A 6 3.79 3.74 10.78
C ILE A 6 4.08 2.26 11.06
N ASN A 7 5.26 1.93 11.56
CA ASN A 7 5.61 0.56 11.93
C ASN A 7 4.60 -0.03 12.92
N ASP A 8 4.34 0.67 14.02
CA ASP A 8 3.41 0.22 15.06
C ASP A 8 2.00 -0.05 14.50
N ILE A 9 1.49 0.82 13.63
CA ILE A 9 0.18 0.63 12.99
C ILE A 9 0.20 -0.56 12.02
N LEU A 10 1.23 -0.71 11.18
CA LEU A 10 1.32 -1.81 10.23
C LEU A 10 1.40 -3.17 10.94
N LEU A 11 2.22 -3.26 12.00
CA LEU A 11 2.29 -4.45 12.84
C LEU A 11 0.96 -4.75 13.54
N TYR A 12 0.32 -3.73 14.13
CA TYR A 12 -1.00 -3.88 14.75
C TYR A 12 -2.06 -4.38 13.76
N LYS A 13 -2.02 -3.89 12.52
CA LYS A 13 -2.90 -4.33 11.43
C LYS A 13 -2.46 -5.66 10.80
N GLY A 14 -1.45 -6.34 11.33
CA GLY A 14 -1.05 -7.69 10.92
C GLY A 14 -0.28 -7.76 9.60
N PHE A 15 0.50 -6.73 9.27
CA PHE A 15 1.49 -6.82 8.21
C PHE A 15 2.70 -7.65 8.69
N GLU A 16 3.22 -8.49 7.80
CA GLU A 16 4.46 -9.23 8.04
C GLU A 16 5.66 -8.30 7.83
N GLU A 17 6.49 -8.17 8.86
CA GLU A 17 7.74 -7.39 8.80
C GLU A 17 8.90 -8.27 8.29
N LYS A 18 9.66 -7.72 7.35
CA LYS A 18 10.95 -8.26 6.91
C LYS A 18 12.00 -7.16 6.93
N LYS A 19 13.05 -7.35 7.73
CA LYS A 19 14.23 -6.49 7.72
C LYS A 19 15.03 -6.70 6.43
N LEU A 20 15.41 -5.60 5.78
CA LEU A 20 16.28 -5.54 4.62
C LEU A 20 17.58 -4.79 4.98
N ASP A 21 18.53 -4.75 4.05
CA ASP A 21 19.85 -4.13 4.27
C ASP A 21 19.72 -2.63 4.59
N THR A 22 18.79 -1.95 3.93
CA THR A 22 18.60 -0.49 4.01
C THR A 22 17.34 -0.06 4.76
N GLY A 23 16.46 -1.00 5.14
CA GLY A 23 15.18 -0.63 5.72
C GLY A 23 14.30 -1.81 6.14
N PHE A 24 13.00 -1.55 6.25
CA PHE A 24 12.01 -2.53 6.69
C PHE A 24 10.90 -2.62 5.65
N ASN A 25 10.54 -3.85 5.28
CA ASN A 25 9.47 -4.12 4.34
C ASN A 25 8.30 -4.78 5.09
N TYR A 26 7.14 -4.16 5.03
CA TYR A 26 5.89 -4.62 5.64
C TYR A 26 4.96 -5.08 4.55
N THR A 27 4.47 -6.32 4.62
CA THR A 27 3.63 -6.90 3.56
C THR A 27 2.35 -7.46 4.13
N LYS A 28 1.21 -7.20 3.48
CA LYS A 28 -0.07 -7.85 3.78
C LYS A 28 -0.74 -8.30 2.50
N LYS A 29 -1.16 -9.57 2.47
CA LYS A 29 -1.80 -10.21 1.32
C LYS A 29 -3.23 -10.58 1.65
N ILE A 30 -4.18 -10.18 0.82
CA ILE A 30 -5.58 -10.58 0.89
C ILE A 30 -6.02 -10.99 -0.52
N GLU A 31 -6.32 -12.26 -0.70
CA GLU A 31 -6.66 -12.86 -2.00
C GLU A 31 -5.63 -12.50 -3.09
N HIS A 32 -6.06 -11.73 -4.09
CA HIS A 32 -5.29 -11.33 -5.25
C HIS A 32 -4.61 -9.96 -5.07
N ILE A 33 -4.67 -9.38 -3.87
CA ILE A 33 -4.19 -8.04 -3.54
C ILE A 33 -3.05 -8.14 -2.52
N GLU A 34 -1.97 -7.41 -2.78
CA GLU A 34 -0.84 -7.29 -1.87
C GLU A 34 -0.51 -5.82 -1.63
N LEU A 35 -0.50 -5.44 -0.35
CA LEU A 35 -0.10 -4.12 0.12
C LEU A 35 1.30 -4.24 0.71
N VAL A 36 2.21 -3.38 0.24
CA VAL A 36 3.61 -3.33 0.67
C VAL A 36 3.92 -1.92 1.15
N CYS A 37 4.45 -1.79 2.36
CA CYS A 37 5.05 -0.55 2.83
C CYS A 37 6.54 -0.80 3.08
N TYR A 38 7.40 -0.10 2.35
CA TYR A 38 8.83 -0.10 2.59
C TYR A 38 9.23 1.19 3.30
N ILE A 39 9.93 1.08 4.42
CA ILE A 39 10.44 2.21 5.20
C ILE A 39 11.95 2.18 5.11
N GLU A 40 12.53 3.17 4.44
CA GLU A 40 13.95 3.47 4.51
C GLU A 40 14.18 4.56 5.56
N PRO A 41 14.85 4.26 6.68
CA PRO A 41 15.05 5.23 7.76
C PRO A 41 15.67 6.52 7.24
N ASP A 42 15.11 7.66 7.69
CA ASP A 42 15.55 9.01 7.37
C ASP A 42 15.52 9.42 5.87
N ILE A 43 15.05 8.54 4.97
CA ILE A 43 15.02 8.77 3.52
C ILE A 43 13.58 8.87 3.02
N ASN A 44 12.90 7.74 2.84
CA ASN A 44 11.55 7.69 2.27
C ASN A 44 10.72 6.54 2.86
N VAL A 45 9.41 6.66 2.65
CA VAL A 45 8.46 5.58 2.82
C VAL A 45 7.77 5.36 1.48
N SER A 46 7.76 4.12 1.02
CA SER A 46 7.13 3.69 -0.23
C SER A 46 5.92 2.83 0.05
N PHE A 47 4.77 3.23 -0.46
CA PHE A 47 3.53 2.46 -0.40
C PHE A 47 3.29 1.85 -1.78
N THR A 48 3.39 0.54 -1.89
CA THR A 48 3.15 -0.21 -3.13
C THR A 48 1.88 -1.05 -2.97
N THR A 49 1.06 -1.07 -4.01
CA THR A 49 -0.10 -1.94 -4.12
C THR A 49 0.01 -2.79 -5.37
N LEU A 50 -0.22 -4.09 -5.21
CA LEU A 50 -0.17 -5.08 -6.28
C LEU A 50 -1.54 -5.75 -6.38
N TYR A 51 -2.01 -5.93 -7.60
CA TYR A 51 -3.23 -6.65 -7.94
C TYR A 51 -2.89 -7.72 -8.99
N ARG A 52 -3.22 -8.99 -8.71
CA ARG A 52 -2.86 -10.13 -9.57
C ARG A 52 -4.09 -10.85 -10.11
N TRP A 53 -4.28 -10.86 -11.42
CA TRP A 53 -5.44 -11.50 -12.04
C TRP A 53 -5.11 -12.12 -13.39
N ASN A 54 -5.44 -13.41 -13.57
CA ASN A 54 -5.23 -14.16 -14.80
C ASN A 54 -3.85 -13.91 -15.44
N ASP A 55 -2.78 -14.23 -14.69
CA ASP A 55 -1.37 -14.04 -15.07
C ASP A 55 -0.93 -12.58 -15.32
N ASN A 56 -1.80 -11.60 -15.11
CA ASN A 56 -1.43 -10.19 -15.12
C ASN A 56 -1.15 -9.70 -13.69
N GLU A 57 -0.10 -8.90 -13.54
CA GLU A 57 0.18 -8.15 -12.33
C GLU A 57 0.09 -6.66 -12.65
N ILE A 58 -0.65 -5.95 -11.81
CA ILE A 58 -0.81 -4.51 -11.89
C ILE A 58 -0.29 -3.91 -10.61
N LYS A 59 0.51 -2.85 -10.75
CA LYS A 59 1.19 -2.21 -9.65
C LYS A 59 0.86 -0.72 -9.63
N GLY A 60 0.58 -0.22 -8.43
CA GLY A 60 0.60 1.20 -8.09
C GLY A 60 1.63 1.45 -7.01
N ALA A 61 2.24 2.64 -6.99
CA ALA A 61 3.21 2.99 -5.97
C ALA A 61 3.09 4.47 -5.60
N TYR A 62 3.36 4.79 -4.34
CA TYR A 62 3.39 6.15 -3.84
C TYR A 62 4.53 6.32 -2.85
N ASP A 63 5.50 7.17 -3.20
CA ASP A 63 6.66 7.47 -2.37
C ASP A 63 6.48 8.82 -1.66
N ILE A 64 6.84 8.86 -0.38
CA ILE A 64 6.83 10.08 0.43
C ILE A 64 8.09 10.18 1.28
N PRO A 65 8.81 11.32 1.28
CA PRO A 65 9.95 11.53 2.18
C PRO A 65 9.53 11.44 3.65
N VAL A 66 10.38 10.88 4.52
CA VAL A 66 10.08 10.74 5.97
C VAL A 66 9.78 12.10 6.62
N LYS A 67 10.46 13.16 6.17
CA LYS A 67 10.22 14.53 6.65
C LYS A 67 8.79 15.03 6.41
N ASP A 68 8.13 14.59 5.33
CA ASP A 68 6.82 15.08 4.92
C ASP A 68 5.68 14.35 5.66
N LEU A 69 5.93 13.13 6.13
CA LEU A 69 5.03 12.37 7.02
C LEU A 69 4.81 13.05 8.37
N ASN A 70 5.84 13.72 8.87
CA ASN A 70 5.81 14.43 10.14
C ASN A 70 4.93 15.69 10.09
N MET A 71 4.75 16.29 8.91
CA MET A 71 4.08 17.58 8.75
C MET A 71 2.56 17.51 8.66
N HIS A 72 2.01 16.40 8.15
CA HIS A 72 0.63 16.41 7.64
C HIS A 72 -0.37 15.52 8.36
N GLY A 73 0.01 14.78 9.41
CA GLY A 73 -0.94 13.92 10.14
C GLY A 73 -1.74 12.98 9.22
N ILE A 74 -1.09 12.48 8.17
CA ILE A 74 -1.74 11.72 7.10
C ILE A 74 -2.05 10.31 7.61
N ASP A 75 -3.22 9.77 7.29
CA ASP A 75 -3.57 8.38 7.60
C ASP A 75 -2.93 7.40 6.61
N ILE A 76 -2.53 6.23 7.10
CA ILE A 76 -1.84 5.21 6.29
C ILE A 76 -2.73 4.67 5.17
N ASP A 77 -4.04 4.54 5.42
CA ASP A 77 -5.00 4.10 4.41
C ASP A 77 -5.03 5.06 3.22
N LEU A 78 -4.96 6.38 3.47
CA LEU A 78 -4.91 7.39 2.42
C LEU A 78 -3.64 7.28 1.59
N LEU A 79 -2.50 6.91 2.19
CA LEU A 79 -1.23 6.71 1.48
C LEU A 79 -1.31 5.50 0.54
N PHE A 80 -1.90 4.39 0.99
CA PHE A 80 -2.17 3.26 0.10
C PHE A 80 -3.18 3.63 -1.00
N LYS A 81 -4.27 4.34 -0.69
CA LYS A 81 -5.24 4.82 -1.69
C LYS A 81 -4.61 5.75 -2.73
N ARG A 82 -3.55 6.50 -2.37
CA ARG A 82 -2.77 7.28 -3.35
C ARG A 82 -2.03 6.36 -4.32
N ALA A 83 -1.42 5.28 -3.85
CA ALA A 83 -0.77 4.29 -4.71
C ALA A 83 -1.76 3.64 -5.69
N VAL A 84 -3.01 3.41 -5.28
CA VAL A 84 -4.08 2.87 -6.16
C VAL A 84 -4.35 3.77 -7.37
N LYS A 85 -4.22 5.10 -7.23
CA LYS A 85 -4.50 6.04 -8.34
C LYS A 85 -3.57 5.86 -9.54
N ASP A 86 -2.38 5.29 -9.32
CA ASP A 86 -1.42 4.99 -10.37
C ASP A 86 -1.71 3.65 -11.08
N MET A 87 -2.68 2.88 -10.58
CA MET A 87 -3.14 1.64 -11.22
C MET A 87 -4.20 1.96 -12.29
N PRO A 88 -4.28 1.19 -13.39
CA PRO A 88 -5.46 1.19 -14.25
C PRO A 88 -6.71 0.82 -13.45
N ARG A 89 -7.78 1.61 -13.64
CA ARG A 89 -9.05 1.40 -12.93
C ARG A 89 -9.73 0.08 -13.30
N TYR A 90 -9.64 -0.33 -14.57
CA TYR A 90 -10.29 -1.53 -15.07
C TYR A 90 -9.30 -2.50 -15.73
N ILE A 91 -9.48 -3.79 -15.48
CA ILE A 91 -8.85 -4.87 -16.27
C ILE A 91 -9.93 -5.57 -17.06
N GLY A 92 -9.76 -5.75 -18.37
CA GLY A 92 -10.77 -6.28 -19.27
C GLY A 92 -11.69 -5.20 -19.85
N THR A 93 -12.80 -5.60 -20.48
CA THR A 93 -13.80 -4.66 -21.02
C THR A 93 -14.71 -4.14 -19.89
N LYS A 94 -15.40 -3.00 -20.06
CA LYS A 94 -16.28 -2.47 -19.00
C LYS A 94 -17.43 -3.42 -18.60
N GLU A 95 -17.80 -4.37 -19.45
CA GLU A 95 -18.93 -5.29 -19.24
C GLU A 95 -18.51 -6.62 -18.59
N SER A 96 -17.25 -7.02 -18.72
CA SER A 96 -16.71 -8.27 -18.16
C SER A 96 -15.44 -8.07 -17.33
N GLY A 97 -15.08 -6.81 -17.08
CA GLY A 97 -13.85 -6.40 -16.45
C GLY A 97 -14.01 -6.14 -14.97
N VAL A 98 -12.87 -6.06 -14.29
CA VAL A 98 -12.81 -5.86 -12.84
C VAL A 98 -12.43 -4.41 -12.56
N ASP A 99 -13.17 -3.74 -11.67
CA ASP A 99 -12.78 -2.44 -11.11
C ASP A 99 -11.72 -2.68 -10.02
N VAL A 100 -10.45 -2.52 -10.40
CA VAL A 100 -9.28 -2.73 -9.54
C VAL A 100 -9.29 -1.75 -8.38
N HIS A 101 -9.64 -0.48 -8.66
CA HIS A 101 -9.66 0.55 -7.62
C HIS A 101 -10.66 0.19 -6.54
N ALA A 102 -11.89 -0.16 -6.92
CA ALA A 102 -12.93 -0.51 -5.95
C ALA A 102 -12.55 -1.73 -5.08
N GLN A 103 -11.96 -2.77 -5.67
CA GLN A 103 -11.55 -3.96 -4.91
C GLN A 103 -10.38 -3.66 -3.95
N VAL A 104 -9.38 -2.93 -4.43
CA VAL A 104 -8.21 -2.57 -3.63
C VAL A 104 -8.57 -1.60 -2.52
N GLU A 105 -9.35 -0.56 -2.80
CA GLU A 105 -9.81 0.39 -1.79
C GLU A 105 -10.68 -0.30 -0.73
N SER A 106 -11.54 -1.25 -1.12
CA SER A 106 -12.31 -2.05 -0.17
C SER A 106 -11.41 -2.88 0.76
N VAL A 107 -10.34 -3.47 0.24
CA VAL A 107 -9.35 -4.20 1.06
C VAL A 107 -8.60 -3.25 2.00
N ILE A 108 -8.20 -2.06 1.53
CA ILE A 108 -7.58 -1.04 2.37
C ILE A 108 -8.54 -0.66 3.51
N ASP A 109 -9.80 -0.38 3.20
CA ASP A 109 -10.82 -0.03 4.20
C ASP A 109 -11.05 -1.16 5.21
N GLN A 110 -11.07 -2.43 4.77
CA GLN A 110 -11.19 -3.58 5.67
C GLN A 110 -10.00 -3.73 6.62
N ILE A 111 -8.80 -3.34 6.18
CA ILE A 111 -7.59 -3.43 7.00
C ILE A 111 -7.56 -2.28 8.01
N PHE A 112 -7.93 -1.06 7.62
CA PHE A 112 -7.68 0.13 8.42
C PHE A 112 -8.88 0.63 9.24
N ASN A 113 -10.13 0.32 8.85
CA ASN A 113 -11.32 0.51 9.71
C ASN A 113 -11.49 -0.61 10.74
#